data_AF-A0A2N4XKG1-F1
#
_entry.id   AF-A0A2N4XKG1-F1
#
_cell.length_a   1.000
_cell.length_b   1.000
_cell.length_c   1.000
_cell.angle_alpha   90.00
_cell.angle_beta   90.00
_cell.angle_gamma   90.00
#
_symmetry.space_group_name_H-M   'P 1'
#
loop_
_entity.id
_entity.type
_entity.pdbx_description
1 polymer ?
#
loop_
_entity_poly.entity_id
_entity_poly.type
_entity_poly.pdbx_seq_one_letter_code
_entity_poly.pdbx_strand_id
1 'polypeptide(L)'
;MRLALACLCAAASLSCFASAPERKHYTPAQYLKNYALSACIANGFQSGEVVSDALAAANGYKELGSLDIDAYNDAAALGKAFLTRDYLSHEGSEKLILMKCVDLFHSRELNQLARKYAKRK
;
A
#
# COMPACT_ATOMS: atom_id res chain seq x y z
N MET A 1 53.19 44.84 -4.19
CA MET A 1 51.86 44.79 -4.85
C MET A 1 51.51 43.32 -5.03
N ARG A 2 50.57 42.81 -4.22
CA ARG A 2 50.20 41.38 -4.17
C ARG A 2 49.30 41.07 -5.38
N LEU A 3 49.78 40.30 -6.35
CA LEU A 3 48.89 39.69 -7.35
C LEU A 3 48.24 38.46 -6.70
N ALA A 4 46.95 38.59 -6.40
CA ALA A 4 46.10 37.49 -5.96
C ALA A 4 45.94 36.50 -7.11
N LEU A 5 46.51 35.31 -6.95
CA LEU A 5 46.22 34.17 -7.82
C LEU A 5 44.83 33.66 -7.44
N ALA A 6 43.82 34.08 -8.18
CA ALA A 6 42.45 33.63 -8.02
C ALA A 6 42.38 32.13 -8.32
N CYS A 7 42.20 31.33 -7.27
CA CYS A 7 41.91 29.90 -7.39
C CYS A 7 40.49 29.76 -7.94
N LEU A 8 40.38 29.51 -9.25
CA LEU A 8 39.13 29.13 -9.93
C LEU A 8 38.71 27.73 -9.43
N CYS A 9 37.99 27.67 -8.31
CA CYS A 9 37.23 26.48 -7.95
C CYS A 9 35.91 26.50 -8.72
N ALA A 10 35.93 26.00 -9.96
CA ALA A 10 34.71 25.59 -10.66
C ALA A 10 34.16 24.33 -9.98
N ALA A 11 33.35 24.53 -8.94
CA ALA A 11 32.57 23.45 -8.34
C ALA A 11 31.48 23.06 -9.35
N ALA A 12 31.80 22.11 -10.24
CA ALA A 12 30.80 21.39 -11.00
C ALA A 12 29.98 20.56 -10.01
N SER A 13 28.83 21.09 -9.60
CA SER A 13 27.84 20.39 -8.80
C SER A 13 27.32 19.21 -9.61
N LEU A 14 27.99 18.06 -9.50
CA LEU A 14 27.49 16.78 -9.98
C LEU A 14 26.25 16.44 -9.15
N SER A 15 25.11 16.98 -9.54
CA SER A 15 23.82 16.59 -8.99
C SER A 15 23.58 15.17 -9.46
N CYS A 16 23.90 14.21 -8.59
CA CYS A 16 23.48 12.83 -8.75
C CYS A 16 21.95 12.83 -8.60
N PHE A 17 21.23 13.00 -9.71
CA PHE A 17 19.82 12.66 -9.76
C PHE A 17 19.75 11.14 -9.64
N ALA A 18 19.64 10.64 -8.40
CA ALA A 18 19.18 9.29 -8.19
C ALA A 18 17.77 9.21 -8.79
N SER A 19 17.66 8.61 -9.98
CA SER A 19 16.38 8.30 -10.59
C SER A 19 15.69 7.32 -9.65
N ALA A 20 14.68 7.82 -8.93
CA ALA A 20 13.82 6.96 -8.14
C ALA A 20 13.23 5.90 -9.08
N PRO A 21 13.20 4.62 -8.67
CA PRO A 21 12.62 3.57 -9.51
C PRO A 21 11.18 3.96 -9.86
N GLU A 22 10.84 3.83 -11.15
CA GLU A 22 9.50 4.11 -11.65
C GLU A 22 8.48 3.30 -10.84
N ARG A 23 7.47 3.97 -10.28
CA ARG A 23 6.43 3.30 -9.51
C ARG A 23 5.67 2.37 -10.43
N LYS A 24 5.55 1.10 -10.04
CA LYS A 24 4.81 0.10 -10.81
C LYS A 24 3.35 0.54 -10.99
N HIS A 25 2.91 0.60 -12.24
CA HIS A 25 1.52 0.82 -12.59
C HIS A 25 0.71 -0.47 -12.48
N TYR A 26 -0.50 -0.36 -11.94
CA TYR A 26 -1.43 -1.47 -11.77
C TYR A 26 -2.75 -1.16 -12.47
N THR A 27 -3.53 -2.20 -12.76
CA THR A 27 -4.93 -2.03 -13.18
C THR A 27 -5.79 -1.48 -12.04
N PRO A 28 -6.95 -0.86 -12.32
CA PRO A 28 -7.86 -0.39 -11.27
C PRO A 28 -8.26 -1.48 -10.26
N ALA A 29 -8.49 -2.71 -10.75
CA ALA A 29 -8.78 -3.86 -9.91
C ALA A 29 -7.60 -4.24 -9.00
N GLN A 30 -6.38 -4.21 -9.52
CA GLN A 30 -5.17 -4.48 -8.73
C GLN A 30 -4.92 -3.37 -7.70
N TYR A 31 -5.12 -2.10 -8.03
CA TYR A 31 -5.05 -1.00 -7.05
C TYR A 31 -6.04 -1.21 -5.91
N LEU A 32 -7.29 -1.60 -6.20
CA LEU A 32 -8.28 -1.90 -5.16
C LEU A 32 -7.85 -3.08 -4.27
N LYS A 33 -7.27 -4.12 -4.87
CA LYS A 33 -6.78 -5.28 -4.11
C LYS A 33 -5.60 -4.92 -3.20
N ASN A 34 -4.67 -4.11 -3.71
CA ASN A 34 -3.52 -3.63 -2.93
C ASN A 34 -4.00 -2.73 -1.78
N TYR A 35 -4.95 -1.83 -2.05
CA TYR A 35 -5.64 -1.06 -1.02
C TYR A 35 -6.24 -1.95 0.06
N ALA A 36 -7.00 -2.99 -0.33
CA ALA A 36 -7.68 -3.87 0.62
C ALA A 36 -6.70 -4.60 1.54
N LEU A 37 -5.58 -5.09 0.99
CA LEU A 37 -4.51 -5.72 1.76
C LEU A 37 -3.89 -4.74 2.76
N SER A 38 -3.49 -3.56 2.30
CA SER A 38 -2.88 -2.52 3.15
C SER A 38 -3.85 -2.05 4.25
N ALA A 39 -5.11 -1.81 3.91
CA ALA A 39 -6.14 -1.44 4.87
C ALA A 39 -6.43 -2.55 5.87
N CYS A 40 -6.42 -3.82 5.46
CA CYS A 40 -6.58 -4.95 6.38
C CYS A 40 -5.43 -5.01 7.40
N ILE A 41 -4.19 -4.86 6.95
CA ILE A 41 -3.00 -4.84 7.82
C ILE A 41 -3.11 -3.68 8.82
N ALA A 42 -3.44 -2.48 8.35
CA ALA A 42 -3.64 -1.31 9.21
C ALA A 42 -4.72 -1.50 10.28
N ASN A 43 -5.82 -2.19 9.96
CA ASN A 43 -6.90 -2.44 10.90
C ASN A 43 -6.61 -3.61 11.86
N GLY A 44 -5.74 -4.53 11.48
CA GLY A 44 -5.47 -5.75 12.25
C GLY A 44 -4.33 -5.61 13.27
N PHE A 45 -3.30 -4.83 12.95
CA PHE A 45 -2.14 -4.65 13.82
C PHE A 45 -2.31 -3.47 14.80
N GLN A 46 -1.58 -3.51 15.91
CA GLN A 46 -1.57 -2.47 16.94
C GLN A 46 -0.26 -1.67 16.99
N SER A 47 0.80 -2.15 16.31
CA SER A 47 2.08 -1.45 16.25
C SER A 47 1.93 -0.14 15.46
N GLY A 48 2.30 0.99 16.07
CA GLY A 48 2.18 2.29 15.44
C GLY A 48 2.97 2.41 14.13
N GLU A 49 4.14 1.78 14.05
CA GLU A 49 4.95 1.72 12.82
C GLU A 49 4.20 0.98 11.70
N VAL A 50 3.69 -0.22 12.00
CA VAL A 50 2.95 -1.05 11.03
C VAL A 50 1.66 -0.36 10.59
N VAL A 51 0.92 0.21 11.53
CA VAL A 51 -0.34 0.90 11.25
C VAL A 51 -0.09 2.13 10.38
N SER A 52 0.91 2.95 10.71
CA SER A 52 1.22 4.17 9.95
C SER A 52 1.64 3.86 8.51
N ASP A 53 2.56 2.90 8.33
CA ASP A 53 3.05 2.55 7.00
C ASP A 53 1.95 1.89 6.15
N ALA A 54 1.18 0.96 6.73
CA ALA A 54 0.08 0.30 6.02
C ALA A 54 -1.04 1.28 5.65
N LEU A 55 -1.34 2.28 6.49
CA LEU A 55 -2.29 3.35 6.15
C LEU A 55 -1.76 4.26 5.03
N ALA A 56 -0.48 4.62 5.06
CA ALA A 56 0.14 5.39 3.99
C ALA A 56 0.09 4.64 2.65
N ALA A 57 0.40 3.34 2.67
CA ALA A 57 0.28 2.46 1.50
C ALA A 57 -1.17 2.36 0.99
N ALA A 58 -2.15 2.17 1.88
CA ALA A 58 -3.56 2.12 1.51
C ALA A 58 -3.98 3.42 0.81
N ASN A 59 -3.70 4.58 1.40
CA ASN A 59 -4.01 5.87 0.79
C ASN A 59 -3.30 6.04 -0.56
N GLY A 60 -2.04 5.64 -0.67
CA GLY A 60 -1.31 5.65 -1.95
C GLY A 60 -2.00 4.82 -3.04
N TYR A 61 -2.42 3.60 -2.74
CA TYR A 61 -3.16 2.76 -3.71
C TYR A 61 -4.55 3.29 -4.03
N LYS A 62 -5.19 3.97 -3.06
CA LYS A 62 -6.47 4.64 -3.29
C LYS A 62 -6.32 5.79 -4.28
N GLU A 63 -5.37 6.70 -4.05
CA GLU A 63 -5.19 7.88 -4.90
C GLU A 63 -4.65 7.56 -6.30
N LEU A 64 -3.84 6.50 -6.43
CA LEU A 64 -3.38 6.02 -7.74
C LEU A 64 -4.43 5.18 -8.48
N GLY A 65 -5.38 4.61 -7.73
CA GLY A 65 -6.51 3.91 -8.30
C GLY A 65 -7.52 4.90 -8.88
N SER A 66 -8.53 4.36 -9.55
CA SER A 66 -9.46 5.19 -10.31
C SER A 66 -10.91 4.74 -10.19
N LEU A 67 -11.21 3.86 -9.24
CA LEU A 67 -12.57 3.42 -8.94
C LEU A 67 -13.25 4.45 -8.02
N ASP A 68 -14.58 4.37 -7.91
CA ASP A 68 -15.33 5.23 -6.99
C ASP A 68 -15.03 4.90 -5.52
N ILE A 69 -15.26 5.88 -4.64
CA ILE A 69 -15.01 5.76 -3.20
C ILE A 69 -15.71 4.55 -2.57
N ASP A 70 -16.90 4.19 -3.07
CA ASP A 70 -17.68 3.04 -2.62
C ASP A 70 -16.92 1.72 -2.78
N ALA A 71 -16.09 1.59 -3.83
CA ALA A 71 -15.27 0.41 -4.04
C ALA A 71 -14.29 0.21 -2.88
N TYR A 72 -13.65 1.29 -2.44
CA TYR A 72 -12.68 1.28 -1.35
C TYR A 72 -13.36 1.08 0.01
N ASN A 73 -14.51 1.71 0.24
CA ASN A 73 -15.31 1.49 1.44
C ASN A 73 -15.73 0.03 1.59
N ASP A 74 -16.26 -0.58 0.51
CA ASP A 74 -16.62 -1.99 0.49
C ASP A 74 -15.41 -2.90 0.71
N ALA A 75 -14.26 -2.58 0.10
CA ALA A 75 -13.03 -3.36 0.25
C ALA A 75 -12.48 -3.31 1.69
N ALA A 76 -12.53 -2.14 2.33
CA ALA A 76 -12.14 -1.99 3.73
C ALA A 76 -13.09 -2.74 4.68
N ALA A 77 -14.40 -2.69 4.42
CA ALA A 77 -15.39 -3.46 5.18
C ALA A 77 -15.15 -4.97 5.05
N LEU A 78 -14.86 -5.46 3.84
CA LEU A 78 -14.51 -6.85 3.61
C LEU A 78 -13.23 -7.25 4.36
N GLY A 79 -12.22 -6.38 4.40
CA GLY A 79 -11.01 -6.64 5.19
C GLY A 79 -11.29 -6.79 6.69
N LYS A 80 -12.15 -5.93 7.26
CA LYS A 80 -12.59 -6.08 8.66
C LYS A 80 -13.31 -7.41 8.89
N ALA A 81 -14.13 -7.88 7.96
CA ALA A 81 -14.79 -9.19 8.05
C ALA A 81 -13.81 -10.38 7.99
N PHE A 82 -12.68 -10.26 7.28
CA PHE A 82 -11.64 -11.28 7.31
C PHE A 82 -10.90 -11.33 8.65
N LEU A 83 -10.68 -10.17 9.29
CA LEU A 83 -10.03 -10.09 10.60
C LEU A 83 -10.81 -10.80 11.72
N THR A 84 -12.15 -10.89 11.61
CA THR A 84 -13.00 -11.59 12.58
C THR A 84 -13.03 -13.11 12.42
N ARG A 85 -12.38 -13.68 11.39
CA ARG A 85 -12.34 -15.13 11.20
C ARG A 85 -11.48 -15.80 12.26
N ASP A 86 -11.91 -16.95 12.75
CA ASP A 86 -11.12 -17.76 13.69
C ASP A 86 -10.09 -18.59 12.94
N TYR A 87 -8.82 -18.32 13.20
CA TYR A 87 -7.69 -19.05 12.62
C TYR A 87 -6.98 -19.78 13.75
N LEU A 88 -6.78 -21.09 13.58
CA LEU A 88 -6.02 -21.88 14.53
C LEU A 88 -4.53 -21.75 14.21
N SER A 89 -3.75 -21.22 15.14
CA SER A 89 -2.30 -21.32 15.09
C SER A 89 -1.85 -22.65 15.72
N HIS A 90 -0.67 -23.13 15.32
CA HIS A 90 -0.12 -24.36 15.88
C HIS A 90 0.07 -24.28 17.40
N GLU A 91 0.54 -23.13 17.89
CA GLU A 91 0.76 -22.84 19.31
C GLU A 91 -0.49 -22.26 20.02
N GLY A 92 -1.58 -22.04 19.29
CA GLY A 92 -2.88 -21.58 19.80
C GLY A 92 -2.98 -20.12 20.26
N SER A 93 -1.88 -19.36 20.33
CA SER A 93 -1.86 -18.00 20.91
C SER A 93 -1.90 -16.86 19.88
N GLU A 94 -1.52 -17.15 18.64
CA GLU A 94 -1.32 -16.14 17.59
C GLU A 94 -2.62 -15.79 16.87
N LYS A 95 -2.88 -14.49 16.73
CA LYS A 95 -4.07 -13.99 16.02
C LYS A 95 -4.04 -14.19 14.50
N LEU A 96 -2.88 -14.57 13.95
CA LEU A 96 -2.63 -14.80 12.52
C LEU A 96 -3.15 -13.67 11.59
N ILE A 97 -3.03 -12.41 12.04
CA ILE A 97 -3.56 -11.23 11.34
C ILE A 97 -3.06 -11.14 9.89
N LEU A 98 -1.75 -11.29 9.67
CA LEU A 98 -1.17 -11.19 8.34
C LEU A 98 -1.74 -12.27 7.41
N MET A 99 -1.90 -13.50 7.91
CA MET A 99 -2.47 -14.61 7.15
C MET A 99 -3.91 -14.30 6.70
N LYS A 100 -4.74 -13.77 7.60
CA LYS A 100 -6.11 -13.33 7.26
C LYS A 100 -6.12 -12.25 6.17
N CYS A 101 -5.19 -11.30 6.21
CA CYS A 101 -5.08 -10.25 5.19
C CYS A 101 -4.53 -10.76 3.84
N VAL A 102 -3.62 -11.73 3.85
CA VAL A 102 -3.18 -12.41 2.63
C VAL A 102 -4.33 -13.22 2.02
N ASP A 103 -5.10 -13.93 2.84
CA ASP A 103 -6.27 -14.68 2.37
C ASP A 103 -7.36 -13.74 1.81
N LEU A 104 -7.56 -12.57 2.42
CA LEU A 104 -8.39 -11.50 1.84
C LEU A 104 -7.92 -11.12 0.44
N PHE A 105 -6.61 -10.89 0.24
CA PHE A 105 -6.05 -10.51 -1.04
C PHE A 105 -6.30 -11.56 -2.14
N HIS A 106 -6.28 -12.84 -1.78
CA HIS A 106 -6.55 -13.95 -2.70
C HIS A 106 -8.04 -14.34 -2.79
N SER A 107 -8.89 -13.81 -1.91
CA SER A 107 -10.29 -14.21 -1.77
C SER A 107 -11.14 -14.05 -3.04
N ARG A 108 -12.13 -14.93 -3.19
CA ARG A 108 -13.10 -14.84 -4.29
C ARG A 108 -13.94 -13.57 -4.15
N GLU A 109 -14.28 -13.22 -2.92
CA GLU A 109 -15.07 -12.07 -2.50
C GLU A 109 -14.43 -10.77 -2.96
N LEU A 110 -13.14 -10.54 -2.64
CA LEU A 110 -12.42 -9.34 -3.07
C LEU A 110 -12.25 -9.31 -4.60
N ASN A 111 -11.97 -10.45 -5.22
CA ASN A 111 -11.88 -10.54 -6.67
C ASN A 111 -13.21 -10.21 -7.37
N GLN A 112 -14.35 -10.64 -6.81
CA GLN A 112 -15.68 -10.30 -7.32
C GLN A 112 -15.99 -8.82 -7.12
N LEU A 113 -15.65 -8.26 -5.97
CA LEU A 113 -15.80 -6.84 -5.67
C LEU A 113 -15.03 -5.97 -6.67
N ALA A 114 -13.75 -6.28 -6.89
CA ALA A 114 -12.90 -5.56 -7.83
C ALA A 114 -13.46 -5.63 -9.26
N ARG A 115 -13.97 -6.78 -9.69
CA ARG A 115 -14.61 -6.93 -11.01
C ARG A 115 -15.93 -6.16 -11.12
N LYS A 116 -16.74 -6.12 -10.05
CA LYS A 116 -18.01 -5.38 -10.02
C LYS A 116 -17.77 -3.89 -10.29
N TYR A 117 -16.79 -3.30 -9.61
CA TYR A 117 -16.50 -1.87 -9.76
C TYR A 117 -15.71 -1.54 -11.02
N ALA A 118 -14.78 -2.40 -11.46
CA ALA A 118 -14.06 -2.18 -12.70
C ALA A 118 -14.96 -2.17 -13.96
N LYS A 119 -16.13 -2.82 -13.90
CA LYS A 119 -17.13 -2.85 -14.99
C LYS A 119 -18.10 -1.67 -14.98
N ARG A 120 -18.15 -0.88 -13.91
CA ARG A 120 -19.06 0.27 -13.76
C ARG A 120 -18.47 1.57 -14.31
N LYS A 121 -17.23 1.52 -14.78
CA LYS A 121 -16.56 2.59 -15.51
C LYS A 121 -17.04 2.71 -16.94
#